data_AF-W5W9W9-F1
#
_entry.id   AF-W5W9W9-F1
#
_cell.length_a   1.000
_cell.length_b   1.000
_cell.length_c   1.000
_cell.angle_alpha   90.00
_cell.angle_beta   90.00
_cell.angle_gamma   90.00
#
_symmetry.space_group_name_H-M   'P 1'
#
loop_
_entity.id
_entity.type
_entity.pdbx_description
1 polymer ?
#
loop_
_entity_poly.entity_id
_entity_poly.type
_entity_poly.pdbx_seq_one_letter_code
_entity_poly.pdbx_strand_id
1 'polypeptide(L)'
;MADTIARYSRRYVLVVEGSVPTAANGAFCCVGGKAFTQILREAAADALAVVGVGSCAFDGGLPAAEGGVTGAIGVREFLAGSGKTIITLPGCPMNVDNLTATIVHYLTFAKWPELDDLGRPEFAYGGCLHRSCERRQHYQAGRFVLSWGDAGHQQGWCLLKMGCQGPGTPANCATVRFNSGTSWPVAAGAPCLGCTRPRFWDNLSNAFPTTASPLALHVVSGDTGGAR
;
A
#
# COMPACT_ATOMS: atom_id res chain seq x y z
N MET A 1 -17.68 -18.03 10.83
CA MET A 1 -16.42 -18.48 10.21
C MET A 1 -16.42 -19.99 9.95
N ALA A 2 -16.50 -20.84 10.97
CA ALA A 2 -16.43 -22.30 10.80
C ALA A 2 -17.48 -22.86 9.80
N ASP A 3 -18.74 -22.45 9.92
CA ASP A 3 -19.81 -22.87 9.00
C ASP A 3 -19.54 -22.47 7.54
N THR A 4 -19.06 -21.24 7.31
CA THR A 4 -18.67 -20.75 5.98
C THR A 4 -17.51 -21.56 5.39
N ILE A 5 -16.46 -21.82 6.18
CA ILE A 5 -15.29 -22.60 5.73
C ILE A 5 -15.72 -24.01 5.36
N ALA A 6 -16.55 -24.66 6.18
CA ALA A 6 -17.04 -26.01 5.93
C ALA A 6 -17.90 -26.09 4.65
N ARG A 7 -18.85 -25.15 4.46
CA ARG A 7 -19.76 -25.17 3.30
C ARG A 7 -19.08 -24.77 1.98
N TYR A 8 -18.12 -23.86 2.05
CA TYR A 8 -17.50 -23.26 0.87
C TYR A 8 -16.01 -23.59 0.73
N SER A 9 -15.55 -24.70 1.33
CA SER A 9 -14.15 -25.15 1.24
C SER A 9 -13.64 -25.07 -0.20
N ARG A 10 -12.46 -24.44 -0.37
CA ARG A 10 -11.78 -24.14 -1.64
C ARG A 10 -12.52 -23.21 -2.60
N ARG A 11 -13.61 -22.58 -2.16
CA ARG A 11 -14.46 -21.69 -2.98
C ARG A 11 -14.67 -20.30 -2.38
N TYR A 12 -14.19 -20.05 -1.15
CA TYR A 12 -14.25 -18.71 -0.55
C TYR A 12 -12.92 -17.96 -0.73
N VAL A 13 -13.03 -16.64 -0.88
CA VAL A 13 -11.90 -15.72 -0.82
C VAL A 13 -11.78 -15.23 0.62
N LEU A 14 -10.60 -15.35 1.20
CA LEU A 14 -10.31 -14.82 2.54
C LEU A 14 -9.74 -13.42 2.41
N VAL A 15 -10.48 -12.40 2.86
CA VAL A 15 -9.96 -11.04 2.98
C VAL A 15 -9.38 -10.85 4.39
N VAL A 16 -8.15 -10.37 4.47
CA VAL A 16 -7.44 -10.15 5.74
C VAL A 16 -7.04 -8.70 5.84
N GLU A 17 -7.60 -8.01 6.83
CA GLU A 17 -7.24 -6.65 7.21
C GLU A 17 -6.42 -6.67 8.51
N GLY A 18 -5.37 -5.86 8.56
CA GLY A 18 -4.46 -5.80 9.71
C GLY A 18 -3.21 -6.68 9.58
N SER A 19 -2.24 -6.41 10.44
CA SER A 19 -0.98 -7.15 10.53
C SER A 19 -1.14 -8.44 11.33
N VAL A 20 -0.18 -9.37 11.20
CA VAL A 20 -0.16 -10.61 11.97
C VAL A 20 0.86 -10.50 13.12
N PRO A 21 0.45 -10.28 14.39
CA PRO A 21 1.38 -10.24 15.51
C PRO A 21 1.85 -11.64 15.88
N THR A 22 3.16 -11.88 15.83
CA THR A 22 3.77 -13.20 16.08
C THR A 22 4.49 -13.31 17.42
N ALA A 23 4.84 -12.19 18.04
CA ALA A 23 5.50 -12.18 19.34
C ALA A 23 4.56 -12.69 20.45
N ALA A 24 5.13 -13.09 21.59
CA ALA A 24 4.41 -13.70 22.70
C ALA A 24 3.47 -14.85 22.24
N ASN A 25 3.92 -15.65 21.27
CA ASN A 25 3.14 -16.73 20.65
C ASN A 25 1.77 -16.29 20.11
N GLY A 26 1.66 -15.05 19.61
CA GLY A 26 0.44 -14.47 19.05
C GLY A 26 -0.53 -13.88 20.09
N ALA A 27 -0.15 -13.79 21.37
CA ALA A 27 -1.01 -13.31 22.45
C ALA A 27 -1.43 -11.82 22.31
N PHE A 28 -0.72 -11.03 21.50
CA PHE A 28 -1.05 -9.62 21.27
C PHE A 28 -2.37 -9.40 20.49
N CYS A 29 -2.90 -10.43 19.81
CA CYS A 29 -4.21 -10.35 19.18
C CYS A 29 -4.95 -11.69 19.32
N CYS A 30 -6.00 -11.69 20.12
CA CYS A 30 -6.83 -12.87 20.37
C CYS A 30 -8.31 -12.56 20.12
N VAL A 31 -9.01 -13.50 19.48
CA VAL A 31 -10.46 -13.43 19.27
C VAL A 31 -11.08 -14.74 19.75
N GLY A 32 -12.04 -14.66 20.67
CA GLY A 32 -12.68 -15.84 21.24
C GLY A 32 -11.68 -16.81 21.91
N GLY A 33 -10.63 -16.29 22.54
CA GLY A 33 -9.59 -17.08 23.21
C GLY A 33 -8.56 -17.74 22.29
N LYS A 34 -8.64 -17.54 20.97
CA LYS A 34 -7.64 -18.03 20.01
C LYS A 34 -6.78 -16.88 19.51
N ALA A 35 -5.47 -17.13 19.37
CA ALA A 35 -4.56 -16.18 18.74
C ALA A 35 -4.94 -15.96 17.27
N PHE A 36 -4.78 -14.74 16.77
CA PHE A 36 -5.09 -14.41 15.37
C PHE A 36 -4.24 -15.22 14.39
N THR A 37 -2.99 -15.55 14.74
CA THR A 37 -2.12 -16.45 13.98
C THR A 37 -2.77 -17.82 13.73
N GLN A 38 -3.42 -18.39 14.75
CA GLN A 38 -4.16 -19.64 14.63
C GLN A 38 -5.40 -19.46 13.74
N ILE A 39 -6.19 -18.43 14.00
CA ILE A 39 -7.41 -18.13 13.22
C ILE A 39 -7.08 -17.95 11.74
N LEU A 40 -6.00 -17.23 11.42
CA LEU A 40 -5.56 -16.99 10.06
C LEU A 40 -5.11 -18.29 9.36
N ARG A 41 -4.36 -19.17 10.05
CA ARG A 41 -4.01 -20.48 9.48
C ARG A 41 -5.23 -21.35 9.21
N GLU A 42 -6.15 -21.43 10.18
CA GLU A 42 -7.42 -22.18 10.04
C GLU A 42 -8.24 -21.64 8.86
N ALA A 43 -8.38 -20.31 8.74
CA ALA A 43 -9.15 -19.67 7.68
C ALA A 43 -8.45 -19.73 6.30
N ALA A 44 -7.12 -19.69 6.23
CA ALA A 44 -6.40 -19.74 4.96
C ALA A 44 -6.30 -21.15 4.37
N ALA A 45 -6.35 -22.20 5.20
CA ALA A 45 -6.12 -23.59 4.80
C ALA A 45 -6.97 -24.05 3.61
N ASP A 46 -8.23 -23.64 3.57
CA ASP A 46 -9.18 -23.98 2.50
C ASP A 46 -9.64 -22.77 1.68
N ALA A 47 -8.97 -21.63 1.80
CA ALA A 47 -9.29 -20.48 0.95
C ALA A 47 -8.89 -20.76 -0.51
N LEU A 48 -9.72 -20.27 -1.44
CA LEU A 48 -9.42 -20.19 -2.87
C LEU A 48 -8.24 -19.24 -3.13
N ALA A 49 -8.25 -18.10 -2.45
CA ALA A 49 -7.15 -17.15 -2.38
C ALA A 49 -7.26 -16.35 -1.09
N VAL A 50 -6.14 -15.76 -0.69
CA VAL A 50 -6.07 -14.81 0.44
C VAL A 50 -5.76 -13.42 -0.13
N VAL A 51 -6.55 -12.42 0.26
CA VAL A 51 -6.36 -11.02 -0.13
C VAL A 51 -6.01 -10.22 1.11
N GLY A 52 -4.74 -9.85 1.25
CA GLY A 52 -4.27 -8.93 2.28
C GLY A 52 -4.59 -7.49 1.89
N VAL A 53 -5.39 -6.79 2.69
CA VAL A 53 -5.81 -5.42 2.40
C VAL A 53 -5.17 -4.42 3.35
N GLY A 54 -4.57 -3.38 2.77
CA GLY A 54 -3.89 -2.31 3.47
C GLY A 54 -2.41 -2.59 3.75
N SER A 55 -1.68 -1.54 4.13
CA SER A 55 -0.25 -1.64 4.47
C SER A 55 -0.01 -2.61 5.63
N CYS A 56 -0.91 -2.67 6.61
CA CYS A 56 -0.78 -3.59 7.74
C CYS A 56 -0.74 -5.06 7.29
N ALA A 57 -1.63 -5.45 6.37
CA ALA A 57 -1.64 -6.80 5.83
C ALA A 57 -0.51 -7.06 4.82
N PHE A 58 0.06 -6.00 4.23
CA PHE A 58 1.17 -6.10 3.29
C PHE A 58 2.50 -6.41 3.97
N ASP A 59 2.91 -5.57 4.94
CA ASP A 59 4.26 -5.59 5.51
C ASP A 59 4.29 -5.39 7.03
N GLY A 60 3.12 -5.55 7.67
CA GLY A 60 2.94 -5.31 9.09
C GLY A 60 2.53 -3.88 9.44
N GLY A 61 2.68 -2.92 8.52
CA GLY A 61 2.19 -1.54 8.67
C GLY A 61 2.67 -0.84 9.95
N LEU A 62 1.79 -0.04 10.56
CA LEU A 62 2.13 0.75 11.74
C LEU A 62 2.55 -0.13 12.94
N PRO A 63 1.87 -1.25 13.26
CA PRO A 63 2.31 -2.15 14.35
C PRO A 63 3.72 -2.73 14.17
N ALA A 64 4.21 -2.80 12.94
CA ALA A 64 5.52 -3.32 12.62
C ALA A 64 6.58 -2.23 12.47
N ALA A 65 6.21 -0.94 12.49
CA ALA A 65 7.14 0.19 12.40
C ALA A 65 8.20 0.13 13.52
N GLU A 66 9.30 0.86 13.35
CA GLU A 66 10.40 0.91 14.31
C GLU A 66 9.89 1.18 15.74
N GLY A 67 10.33 0.36 16.69
CA GLY A 67 9.83 0.37 18.08
C GLY A 67 8.59 -0.50 18.34
N GLY A 68 8.03 -1.15 17.30
CA GLY A 68 6.91 -2.09 17.44
C GLY A 68 7.26 -3.32 18.28
N VAL A 69 6.43 -3.65 19.27
CA VAL A 69 6.69 -4.73 20.25
C VAL A 69 5.94 -6.03 19.98
N THR A 70 5.05 -6.04 18.98
CA THR A 70 4.11 -7.16 18.74
C THR A 70 4.63 -8.23 17.78
N GLY A 71 5.81 -8.02 17.19
CA GLY A 71 6.32 -8.88 16.11
C GLY A 71 5.37 -8.95 14.92
N ALA A 72 4.75 -7.81 14.59
CA ALA A 72 3.79 -7.71 13.50
C ALA A 72 4.48 -7.91 12.14
N ILE A 73 3.91 -8.80 11.32
CA ILE A 73 4.35 -9.06 9.96
C ILE A 73 3.17 -9.05 8.98
N GLY A 74 3.47 -9.04 7.68
CA GLY A 74 2.46 -9.10 6.62
C GLY A 74 1.83 -10.50 6.48
N VAL A 75 0.64 -10.56 5.86
CA VAL A 75 -0.10 -11.80 5.60
C VAL A 75 0.67 -12.73 4.68
N ARG A 76 1.29 -12.19 3.62
CA ARG A 76 2.11 -12.96 2.68
C ARG A 76 3.31 -13.60 3.36
N GLU A 77 3.98 -12.86 4.23
CA GLU A 77 5.12 -13.35 5.02
C GLU A 77 4.68 -14.44 6.00
N PHE A 78 3.60 -14.22 6.76
CA PHE A 78 3.10 -15.19 7.73
C PHE A 78 2.64 -16.53 7.09
N LEU A 79 2.07 -16.47 5.89
CA LEU A 79 1.60 -17.62 5.13
C LEU A 79 2.62 -18.13 4.10
N ALA A 80 3.88 -17.69 4.19
CA ALA A 80 4.95 -18.20 3.33
C ALA A 80 5.02 -19.74 3.41
N GLY A 81 5.19 -20.39 2.27
CA GLY A 81 5.23 -21.86 2.17
C GLY A 81 3.86 -22.57 2.25
N SER A 82 2.75 -21.84 2.42
CA SER A 82 1.40 -22.45 2.43
C SER A 82 0.91 -22.96 1.06
N GLY A 83 1.58 -22.58 -0.03
CA GLY A 83 1.15 -22.85 -1.40
C GLY A 83 -0.10 -22.08 -1.84
N LYS A 84 -0.63 -21.17 -1.02
CA LYS A 84 -1.80 -20.37 -1.34
C LYS A 84 -1.47 -19.21 -2.27
N THR A 85 -2.42 -18.86 -3.14
CA THR A 85 -2.39 -17.59 -3.85
C THR A 85 -2.67 -16.46 -2.87
N ILE A 86 -1.69 -15.57 -2.69
CA ILE A 86 -1.79 -14.42 -1.78
C ILE A 86 -1.65 -13.16 -2.60
N ILE A 87 -2.74 -12.39 -2.66
CA ILE A 87 -2.81 -11.09 -3.30
C ILE A 87 -2.69 -10.03 -2.22
N THR A 88 -1.91 -9.00 -2.48
CA THR A 88 -1.72 -7.90 -1.54
C THR A 88 -2.14 -6.58 -2.16
N LEU A 89 -2.97 -5.84 -1.44
CA LEU A 89 -3.45 -4.51 -1.82
C LEU A 89 -2.94 -3.48 -0.82
N PRO A 90 -1.69 -2.99 -0.94
CA PRO A 90 -1.14 -2.03 0.01
C PRO A 90 -1.79 -0.64 -0.12
N GLY A 91 -1.63 0.17 0.93
CA GLY A 91 -2.20 1.50 1.12
C GLY A 91 -2.74 1.69 2.53
N CYS A 92 -2.81 2.93 3.02
CA CYS A 92 -3.27 3.24 4.38
C CYS A 92 -4.40 4.29 4.39
N PRO A 93 -5.65 3.92 4.02
CA PRO A 93 -6.07 2.61 3.54
C PRO A 93 -5.75 2.36 2.06
N MET A 94 -5.95 1.13 1.61
CA MET A 94 -5.92 0.77 0.19
C MET A 94 -7.08 1.44 -0.55
N ASN A 95 -6.97 1.55 -1.88
CA ASN A 95 -8.07 2.06 -2.68
C ASN A 95 -9.15 0.97 -2.86
N VAL A 96 -10.38 1.27 -2.45
CA VAL A 96 -11.52 0.32 -2.50
C VAL A 96 -11.88 -0.11 -3.93
N ASP A 97 -11.62 0.75 -4.91
CA ASP A 97 -11.84 0.43 -6.32
C ASP A 97 -10.87 -0.66 -6.78
N ASN A 98 -9.64 -0.69 -6.23
CA ASN A 98 -8.65 -1.74 -6.55
C ASN A 98 -9.05 -3.10 -5.95
N LEU A 99 -9.63 -3.12 -4.74
CA LEU A 99 -10.17 -4.35 -4.15
C LEU A 99 -11.34 -4.88 -4.99
N THR A 100 -12.27 -3.99 -5.33
CA THR A 100 -13.44 -4.33 -6.15
C THR A 100 -13.01 -4.84 -7.52
N ALA A 101 -12.10 -4.14 -8.21
CA ALA A 101 -11.58 -4.56 -9.51
C ALA A 101 -10.87 -5.92 -9.44
N THR A 102 -10.11 -6.19 -8.39
CA THR A 102 -9.43 -7.49 -8.18
C THR A 102 -10.44 -8.63 -8.07
N ILE A 103 -11.50 -8.45 -7.28
CA ILE A 103 -12.55 -9.47 -7.10
C ILE A 103 -13.36 -9.64 -8.39
N VAL A 104 -13.80 -8.54 -9.01
CA VAL A 104 -14.58 -8.56 -10.25
C VAL A 104 -13.79 -9.18 -11.40
N HIS A 105 -12.49 -8.93 -11.49
CA HIS A 105 -11.62 -9.59 -12.47
C HIS A 105 -11.68 -11.11 -12.33
N TYR A 106 -11.55 -11.63 -11.10
CA TYR A 106 -11.67 -13.07 -10.86
C TYR A 106 -13.07 -13.60 -11.22
N LEU A 107 -14.13 -12.90 -10.81
CA LEU A 107 -15.50 -13.30 -11.13
C LEU A 107 -15.78 -13.33 -12.64
N THR A 108 -15.15 -12.44 -13.40
CA THR A 108 -15.35 -12.31 -14.85
C THR A 108 -14.54 -13.33 -15.63
N PHE A 109 -13.29 -13.54 -15.26
CA PHE A 109 -12.32 -14.32 -16.05
C PHE A 109 -11.95 -15.66 -15.43
N ALA A 110 -12.47 -16.00 -14.24
CA ALA A 110 -12.06 -17.14 -13.42
C ALA A 110 -10.53 -17.20 -13.17
N LYS A 111 -9.86 -16.04 -13.25
CA LYS A 111 -8.41 -15.87 -13.11
C LYS A 111 -8.11 -14.58 -12.35
N TRP A 112 -7.16 -14.65 -11.42
CA TRP A 112 -6.64 -13.46 -10.74
C TRP A 112 -5.91 -12.54 -11.74
N PRO A 113 -5.88 -11.21 -11.49
CA PRO A 113 -5.09 -10.31 -12.30
C PRO A 113 -3.60 -10.68 -12.21
N GLU A 114 -2.81 -10.25 -13.20
CA GLU A 114 -1.35 -10.38 -13.13
C GLU A 114 -0.83 -9.63 -11.89
N LEU A 115 0.09 -10.29 -11.17
CA LEU A 115 0.66 -9.81 -9.93
C LEU A 115 2.16 -9.59 -10.10
N ASP A 116 2.69 -8.56 -9.46
CA ASP A 116 4.13 -8.39 -9.32
C ASP A 116 4.74 -9.34 -8.29
N ASP A 117 6.07 -9.27 -8.10
CA ASP A 117 6.83 -10.13 -7.17
C ASP A 117 6.38 -10.00 -5.70
N LEU A 118 5.74 -8.88 -5.35
CA LEU A 118 5.20 -8.61 -4.02
C LEU A 118 3.73 -9.07 -3.88
N GLY A 119 3.17 -9.68 -4.93
CA GLY A 119 1.79 -10.16 -4.98
C GLY A 119 0.77 -9.04 -5.21
N ARG A 120 1.18 -7.89 -5.73
CA ARG A 120 0.30 -6.74 -5.95
C ARG A 120 -0.23 -6.74 -7.38
N PRO A 121 -1.52 -6.45 -7.63
CA PRO A 121 -2.04 -6.37 -8.99
C PRO A 121 -1.35 -5.29 -9.84
N GLU A 122 -0.83 -5.69 -11.00
CA GLU A 122 -0.08 -4.82 -11.91
C GLU A 122 -0.89 -3.60 -12.35
N PHE A 123 -2.20 -3.75 -12.57
CA PHE A 123 -3.08 -2.64 -12.97
C PHE A 123 -3.14 -1.50 -11.92
N ALA A 124 -2.87 -1.83 -10.65
CA ALA A 124 -2.95 -0.87 -9.54
C ALA A 124 -1.58 -0.38 -9.08
N TYR A 125 -0.55 -1.24 -9.17
CA TYR A 125 0.76 -1.01 -8.55
C TYR A 125 1.95 -1.13 -9.52
N GLY A 126 1.75 -1.49 -10.78
CA GLY A 126 2.82 -1.60 -11.79
C GLY A 126 3.37 -0.25 -12.27
N GLY A 127 2.63 0.84 -12.04
CA GLY A 127 3.02 2.20 -12.38
C GLY A 127 3.46 3.03 -11.18
N CYS A 128 4.45 3.91 -11.38
CA CYS A 128 4.78 4.96 -10.42
C CYS A 128 3.74 6.10 -10.46
N LEU A 129 3.25 6.49 -9.28
CA LEU A 129 2.23 7.53 -9.09
C LEU A 129 2.62 8.87 -9.75
N HIS A 130 3.91 9.24 -9.73
CA HIS A 130 4.37 10.50 -10.32
C HIS A 130 4.19 10.57 -11.83
N ARG A 131 4.19 9.43 -12.54
CA ARG A 131 4.01 9.38 -13.99
C ARG A 131 2.68 9.98 -14.45
N SER A 132 1.63 9.75 -13.66
CA SER A 132 0.25 10.18 -13.94
C SER A 132 -0.20 11.36 -13.06
N CYS A 133 0.71 11.98 -12.31
CA CYS A 133 0.39 13.09 -11.43
C CYS A 133 -0.03 14.35 -12.22
N GLU A 134 -1.20 14.90 -11.92
CA GLU A 134 -1.72 16.15 -12.50
C GLU A 134 -0.80 17.37 -12.29
N ARG A 135 0.05 17.34 -11.26
CA ARG A 135 1.03 18.41 -10.96
C ARG A 135 2.39 18.20 -11.65
N ARG A 136 2.58 17.16 -12.47
CA ARG A 136 3.86 16.80 -13.09
C ARG A 136 4.43 17.90 -14.01
N GLN A 137 3.56 18.62 -14.72
CA GLN A 137 3.99 19.77 -15.54
C GLN A 137 4.64 20.88 -14.69
N HIS A 138 4.19 21.09 -13.45
CA HIS A 138 4.81 22.05 -12.54
C HIS A 138 6.19 21.56 -12.06
N TYR A 139 6.33 20.26 -11.81
CA TYR A 139 7.62 19.64 -11.50
C TYR A 139 8.64 19.89 -12.64
N GLN A 140 8.25 19.60 -13.88
CA GLN A 140 9.11 19.78 -15.06
C GLN A 140 9.48 21.25 -15.30
N ALA A 141 8.57 22.18 -14.98
CA ALA A 141 8.80 23.62 -15.09
C ALA A 141 9.54 24.24 -13.89
N GLY A 142 9.98 23.45 -12.91
CA GLY A 142 10.66 23.95 -11.71
C GLY A 142 9.76 24.75 -10.76
N ARG A 143 8.43 24.62 -10.88
CA ARG A 143 7.43 25.31 -10.05
C ARG A 143 7.04 24.45 -8.85
N PHE A 144 7.49 24.86 -7.69
CA PHE A 144 7.32 24.13 -6.44
C PHE A 144 6.60 24.96 -5.38
N VAL A 145 5.80 24.28 -4.56
CA VAL A 145 5.36 24.82 -3.28
C VAL A 145 6.56 24.86 -2.33
N LEU A 146 6.77 25.98 -1.65
CA LEU A 146 7.87 26.20 -0.71
C LEU A 146 7.36 26.39 0.72
N SER A 147 6.11 26.85 0.89
CA SER A 147 5.45 26.90 2.18
C SER A 147 3.94 26.64 2.07
N TRP A 148 3.36 26.18 3.17
CA TRP A 148 1.92 25.93 3.23
C TRP A 148 1.15 27.22 3.04
N GLY A 149 0.40 27.31 1.94
CA GLY A 149 -0.48 28.44 1.64
C GLY A 149 0.17 29.52 0.78
N ASP A 150 1.42 29.33 0.32
CA ASP A 150 2.02 30.22 -0.67
C ASP A 150 1.26 30.26 -2.00
N ALA A 151 1.62 31.20 -2.86
CA ALA A 151 0.99 31.35 -4.17
C ALA A 151 1.09 30.06 -5.02
N GLY A 152 2.18 29.30 -4.89
CA GLY A 152 2.33 28.03 -5.57
C GLY A 152 1.38 26.96 -5.03
N HIS A 153 1.15 26.92 -3.72
CA HIS A 153 0.23 26.00 -3.07
C HIS A 153 -1.20 26.25 -3.54
N GLN A 154 -1.63 27.52 -3.54
CA GLN A 154 -2.94 27.95 -4.02
C GLN A 154 -3.15 27.66 -5.51
N GLN A 155 -2.08 27.67 -6.30
CA GLN A 155 -2.10 27.38 -7.73
C GLN A 155 -1.86 25.90 -8.08
N GLY A 156 -1.77 25.00 -7.09
CA GLY A 156 -1.60 23.57 -7.33
C GLY A 156 -0.21 23.18 -7.88
N TRP A 157 0.84 23.92 -7.53
CA TRP A 157 2.21 23.60 -7.94
C TRP A 157 2.74 22.32 -7.28
N CYS A 158 3.89 21.84 -7.75
CA CYS A 158 4.45 20.57 -7.32
C CYS A 158 4.81 20.56 -5.82
N LEU A 159 4.41 19.50 -5.12
CA LEU A 159 4.65 19.30 -3.68
C LEU A 159 5.97 18.56 -3.38
N LEU A 160 6.86 18.37 -4.36
CA LEU A 160 8.10 17.62 -4.14
C LEU A 160 8.96 18.26 -3.04
N LYS A 161 9.10 19.59 -3.04
CA LYS A 161 9.83 20.33 -1.99
C LYS A 161 9.11 20.36 -0.64
N MET A 162 7.84 19.95 -0.61
CA MET A 162 7.06 19.72 0.61
C MET A 162 7.14 18.27 1.10
N GLY A 163 8.02 17.44 0.51
CA GLY A 163 8.28 16.05 0.93
C GLY A 163 7.52 14.97 0.16
N CYS A 164 6.84 15.30 -0.95
CA CYS A 164 6.05 14.32 -1.69
C CYS A 164 6.87 13.09 -2.15
N GLN A 165 6.50 11.91 -1.65
CA GLN A 165 7.10 10.61 -1.97
C GLN A 165 6.56 9.98 -3.26
N GLY A 166 5.70 10.70 -4.00
CA GLY A 166 5.07 10.24 -5.23
C GLY A 166 6.02 9.62 -6.28
N PRO A 167 7.23 10.17 -6.52
CA PRO A 167 8.19 9.61 -7.49
C PRO A 167 8.65 8.18 -7.22
N GLY A 168 8.63 7.73 -5.96
CA GLY A 168 9.03 6.38 -5.58
C GLY A 168 7.87 5.47 -5.19
N THR A 169 6.62 5.92 -5.38
CA THR A 169 5.43 5.24 -4.84
C THR A 169 4.65 4.55 -5.96
N PRO A 170 4.62 3.20 -5.98
CA PRO A 170 3.80 2.46 -6.93
C PRO A 170 2.34 2.51 -6.50
N ALA A 171 1.48 3.18 -7.26
CA ALA A 171 0.05 3.33 -6.99
C ALA A 171 -0.66 4.02 -8.16
N ASN A 172 -1.97 3.81 -8.26
CA ASN A 172 -2.86 4.45 -9.23
C ASN A 172 -3.72 5.59 -8.66
N CYS A 173 -3.37 6.14 -7.49
CA CYS A 173 -4.16 7.20 -6.83
C CYS A 173 -4.37 8.46 -7.71
N ALA A 174 -3.41 8.78 -8.58
CA ALA A 174 -3.51 9.94 -9.47
C ALA A 174 -4.52 9.75 -10.62
N THR A 175 -4.85 8.50 -10.97
CA THR A 175 -5.79 8.17 -12.05
C THR A 175 -7.16 7.78 -11.49
N VAL A 176 -7.20 6.82 -10.57
CA VAL A 176 -8.45 6.31 -9.97
C VAL A 176 -9.02 7.27 -8.93
N ARG A 177 -8.15 8.00 -8.22
CA ARG A 177 -8.51 8.86 -7.08
C ARG A 177 -9.20 8.05 -5.97
N PHE A 178 -9.77 8.72 -4.98
CA PHE A 178 -10.52 8.14 -3.87
C PHE A 178 -11.95 8.68 -3.87
N ASN A 179 -12.85 7.90 -3.26
CA ASN A 179 -14.24 8.28 -3.03
C ASN A 179 -14.99 8.59 -4.33
N SER A 180 -15.17 7.58 -5.19
CA SER A 180 -15.84 7.73 -6.50
C SER A 180 -15.19 8.79 -7.40
N GLY A 181 -13.85 8.78 -7.47
CA GLY A 181 -13.14 9.74 -8.32
C GLY A 181 -13.02 11.16 -7.74
N THR A 182 -13.44 11.42 -6.50
CA THR A 182 -13.52 12.78 -5.93
C THR A 182 -12.15 13.45 -5.82
N SER A 183 -11.21 12.86 -5.08
CA SER A 183 -9.90 13.47 -4.82
C SER A 183 -8.85 12.44 -4.43
N TRP A 184 -7.62 12.87 -4.27
CA TRP A 184 -6.51 12.10 -3.73
C TRP A 184 -5.53 13.04 -3.02
N PRO A 185 -4.60 12.56 -2.17
CA PRO A 185 -3.80 13.43 -1.30
C PRO A 185 -3.17 14.63 -2.00
N VAL A 186 -2.53 14.43 -3.16
CA VAL A 186 -1.86 15.51 -3.91
C VAL A 186 -2.85 16.44 -4.58
N ALA A 187 -4.00 15.97 -5.07
CA ALA A 187 -5.05 16.86 -5.56
C ALA A 187 -5.53 17.78 -4.42
N ALA A 188 -5.71 17.22 -3.22
CA ALA A 188 -6.10 17.96 -2.01
C ALA A 188 -5.00 18.87 -1.42
N GLY A 189 -3.81 18.94 -2.03
CA GLY A 189 -2.71 19.81 -1.58
C GLY A 189 -1.74 19.16 -0.60
N ALA A 190 -1.91 17.89 -0.23
CA ALA A 190 -1.03 17.18 0.67
C ALA A 190 0.00 16.31 -0.09
N PRO A 191 1.28 16.26 0.35
CA PRO A 191 2.28 15.39 -0.26
C PRO A 191 1.86 13.92 -0.13
N CYS A 192 2.19 13.12 -1.14
CA CYS A 192 2.06 11.66 -1.02
C CYS A 192 3.04 11.15 0.04
N LEU A 193 2.56 10.34 0.99
CA LEU A 193 3.38 9.73 2.05
C LEU A 193 4.05 8.42 1.60
N GLY A 194 3.65 7.88 0.45
CA GLY A 194 4.16 6.61 -0.05
C GLY A 194 3.61 5.38 0.68
N CYS A 195 2.35 5.42 1.13
CA CYS A 195 1.71 4.39 1.95
C CYS A 195 1.53 3.02 1.28
N THR A 196 1.91 2.89 0.00
CA THR A 196 1.91 1.62 -0.75
C THR A 196 3.30 0.99 -0.87
N ARG A 197 4.34 1.65 -0.35
CA ARG A 197 5.72 1.15 -0.34
C ARG A 197 5.96 0.25 0.88
N PRO A 198 6.85 -0.76 0.76
CA PRO A 198 7.33 -1.49 1.93
C PRO A 198 7.91 -0.55 2.98
N ARG A 199 7.59 -0.82 4.25
CA ARG A 199 8.11 -0.14 5.44
C ARG A 199 7.94 1.38 5.37
N PHE A 200 6.85 1.87 4.78
CA PHE A 200 6.71 3.31 4.55
C PHE A 200 6.69 4.12 5.85
N TRP A 201 6.22 3.54 6.97
CA TRP A 201 6.21 4.19 8.27
C TRP A 201 7.62 4.57 8.76
N ASP A 202 8.61 3.72 8.52
CA ASP A 202 10.00 3.99 8.88
C ASP A 202 10.68 4.96 7.89
N ASN A 203 10.07 5.14 6.72
CA ASN A 203 10.55 6.01 5.65
C ASN A 203 9.77 7.35 5.58
N LEU A 204 8.92 7.63 6.58
CA LEU A 204 8.11 8.86 6.66
C LEU A 204 8.92 10.13 6.92
N SER A 205 10.12 10.02 7.48
CA SER A 205 11.01 11.16 7.74
C SER A 205 11.34 11.97 6.47
N ASN A 206 11.22 11.35 5.28
CA ASN A 206 11.36 12.03 3.99
C ASN A 206 10.11 12.83 3.56
N ALA A 207 8.95 12.61 4.20
CA ALA A 207 7.68 13.23 3.84
C ALA A 207 7.47 14.62 4.47
N PHE A 208 8.19 14.91 5.56
CA PHE A 208 8.22 16.23 6.20
C PHE A 208 9.67 16.57 6.52
N PRO A 209 10.47 17.04 5.53
CA PRO A 209 11.77 17.57 5.86
C PRO A 209 11.54 18.72 6.85
N THR A 210 11.96 18.52 8.09
CA THR A 210 12.35 19.65 8.92
C THR A 210 13.37 20.44 8.11
N THR A 211 13.46 21.75 8.32
CA THR A 211 14.28 22.70 7.56
C THR A 211 15.79 22.39 7.48
N ALA A 212 16.23 21.19 7.89
CA ALA A 212 17.60 20.77 8.08
C ALA A 212 18.00 19.45 7.38
N SER A 213 17.19 18.83 6.50
CA SER A 213 17.64 17.59 5.80
C SER A 213 18.05 17.82 4.33
N PRO A 214 19.36 17.85 4.02
CA PRO A 214 19.88 17.99 2.65
C PRO A 214 19.63 16.75 1.75
N LEU A 215 19.10 15.65 2.31
CA LEU A 215 18.82 14.42 1.55
C LEU A 215 17.64 14.53 0.57
N ALA A 216 16.81 15.57 0.66
CA ALA A 216 15.71 15.79 -0.30
C ALA A 216 16.19 16.05 -1.75
N LEU A 217 17.48 16.36 -1.96
CA LEU A 217 18.02 16.63 -3.30
C LEU A 217 18.59 15.39 -4.01
N HIS A 218 19.04 14.35 -3.28
CA HIS A 218 19.85 13.28 -3.88
C HIS A 218 19.06 12.13 -4.53
N VAL A 219 17.76 12.02 -4.28
CA VAL A 219 16.91 11.02 -4.94
C VAL A 219 16.58 11.43 -6.39
N VAL A 220 16.85 12.69 -6.78
CA VAL A 220 16.54 13.22 -8.12
C VAL A 220 17.60 12.83 -9.17
N SER A 221 18.76 12.32 -8.76
CA SER A 221 19.88 12.01 -9.67
C SER A 221 19.84 10.63 -10.35
N GLY A 222 18.78 9.83 -10.13
CA GLY A 222 18.69 8.45 -10.65
C GLY A 222 18.15 8.30 -12.07
N ASP A 223 17.70 9.36 -12.73
CA ASP A 223 17.06 9.28 -14.05
C ASP A 223 17.77 10.18 -15.07
N THR A 224 19.04 9.86 -15.35
CA THR A 224 19.71 10.25 -16.59
C THR A 224 20.04 9.01 -17.38
N GLY A 225 19.11 8.61 -18.26
CA GLY A 225 19.38 8.07 -19.60
C GLY A 225 20.50 7.07 -19.75
N GLY A 226 20.13 5.79 -19.84
CA GLY A 226 20.89 4.84 -20.65
C GLY A 226 20.79 5.24 -22.12
N ALA A 227 21.89 5.77 -22.66
CA ALA A 227 22.18 5.78 -24.10
C ALA A 227 23.71 5.90 -24.28
N ARG A 228 24.39 4.75 -24.23
CA ARG A 228 25.45 4.29 -25.15
C ARG A 228 25.68 2.81 -24.89
#